data_AF-A0ABD3PDM8-F1
#
_entry.id   AF-A0ABD3PDM8-F1
#
_cell.length_a   1.000
_cell.length_b   1.000
_cell.length_c   1.000
_cell.angle_alpha   90.00
_cell.angle_beta   90.00
_cell.angle_gamma   90.00
#
_symmetry.space_group_name_H-M   'P 1'
#
loop_
_entity.id
_entity.type
_entity.pdbx_description
1 polymer ?
#
loop_
_entity_poly.entity_id
_entity_poly.type
_entity_poly.pdbx_seq_one_letter_code
_entity_poly.pdbx_strand_id
1 'polypeptide(L)'
;MTSKHSSTTTSSSYNLLSIPYYDESLFAKIHEAPTFLPQHENEESIRGILYVTAVITVLHYLILLLMIKTNYQRDGSKATASSDETKEKEKQSLAAWKASYQSTNLLVNLTLGCLGIYYELSSQHTDRSITNKIIGYPTIRYFAIIQIGYQLWALPVGILKVGETPSMIVHHLAVMCVAGVSAFLSCGFRYFTPFFYGVIEISSVPLSVMNAFKHNPRWIERYPSVYSNVRLLFGVTFLIVRVVLWTPFYWDFITLAMMLLRSSEAGSTKVILALFNLSSIVLTMLQYFWASKIVSAMVKGGPKKNAKKGD
;
A
#
# COMPACT_ATOMS: atom_id res chain seq x y z
N MET A 1 -21.66 28.52 44.94
CA MET A 1 -21.82 27.07 44.76
C MET A 1 -20.99 26.64 43.56
N THR A 2 -19.76 26.17 43.80
CA THR A 2 -18.82 25.71 42.77
C THR A 2 -18.89 24.18 42.68
N SER A 3 -19.55 23.66 41.65
CA SER A 3 -19.61 22.22 41.36
C SER A 3 -18.23 21.75 40.87
N LYS A 4 -17.55 20.94 41.68
CA LYS A 4 -16.34 20.20 41.29
C LYS A 4 -16.77 18.96 40.53
N HIS A 5 -16.71 18.99 39.19
CA HIS A 5 -16.78 17.77 38.39
C HIS A 5 -15.48 16.97 38.56
N SER A 6 -15.56 15.89 39.33
CA SER A 6 -14.52 14.87 39.41
C SER A 6 -14.56 14.04 38.13
N SER A 7 -13.63 14.29 37.22
CA SER A 7 -13.39 13.43 36.07
C SER A 7 -12.49 12.27 36.49
N THR A 8 -13.10 11.15 36.88
CA THR A 8 -12.42 9.89 37.12
C THR A 8 -11.93 9.31 35.79
N THR A 9 -10.69 9.61 35.42
CA THR A 9 -10.00 8.93 34.33
C THR A 9 -9.64 7.52 34.77
N THR A 10 -10.51 6.56 34.49
CA THR A 10 -10.20 5.14 34.61
C THR A 10 -9.19 4.77 33.51
N SER A 11 -7.96 4.48 33.91
CA SER A 11 -6.95 3.92 33.01
C SER A 11 -7.33 2.47 32.71
N SER A 12 -8.16 2.26 31.69
CA SER A 12 -8.45 0.93 31.17
C SER A 12 -7.19 0.36 30.52
N SER A 13 -6.52 -0.56 31.19
CA SER A 13 -5.45 -1.38 30.61
C SER A 13 -6.04 -2.23 29.50
N TYR A 14 -5.87 -1.80 28.25
CA TYR A 14 -6.38 -2.50 27.07
C TYR A 14 -5.64 -3.82 26.85
N ASN A 15 -6.36 -4.94 26.97
CA ASN A 15 -5.89 -6.22 26.45
C ASN A 15 -5.94 -6.14 24.92
N LEU A 16 -4.78 -6.09 24.26
CA LEU A 16 -4.64 -6.05 22.79
C LEU A 16 -5.32 -7.23 22.05
N LEU A 17 -5.77 -8.24 22.79
CA LEU A 17 -6.44 -9.45 22.29
C LEU A 17 -7.93 -9.54 22.66
N SER A 18 -8.51 -8.55 23.33
CA SER A 18 -9.95 -8.60 23.63
C SER A 18 -10.75 -8.38 22.35
N ILE A 19 -11.52 -9.39 21.95
CA ILE A 19 -12.49 -9.27 20.86
C ILE A 19 -13.53 -8.20 21.27
N PRO A 20 -13.76 -7.14 20.48
CA PRO A 20 -14.77 -6.16 20.81
C PRO A 20 -16.13 -6.84 20.97
N TYR A 21 -16.89 -6.45 22.00
CA TYR A 21 -18.25 -6.96 22.20
C TYR A 21 -19.20 -6.28 21.21
N TYR A 22 -20.13 -7.03 20.64
CA TYR A 22 -21.17 -6.48 19.77
C TYR A 22 -22.22 -5.75 20.61
N ASP A 23 -22.31 -4.43 20.46
CA ASP A 23 -23.32 -3.59 21.10
C ASP A 23 -24.41 -3.21 20.08
N GLU A 24 -25.59 -3.78 20.24
CA GLU A 24 -26.72 -3.57 19.32
C GLU A 24 -27.14 -2.10 19.24
N SER A 25 -27.16 -1.39 20.37
CA SER A 25 -27.57 0.02 20.42
C SER A 25 -26.58 0.93 19.70
N LEU A 26 -25.29 0.58 19.76
CA LEU A 26 -24.22 1.28 19.08
C LEU A 26 -24.28 1.06 17.57
N PHE A 27 -24.48 -0.18 17.13
CA PHE A 27 -24.58 -0.51 15.71
C PHE A 27 -25.87 0.02 15.10
N ALA A 28 -26.97 0.09 15.84
CA ALA A 28 -28.19 0.76 15.39
C ALA A 28 -27.91 2.22 14.97
N LYS A 29 -27.17 2.97 15.79
CA LYS A 29 -26.74 4.35 15.46
C LYS A 29 -25.82 4.42 14.24
N ILE A 30 -24.94 3.43 14.07
CA ILE A 30 -24.06 3.37 12.88
C ILE A 30 -24.89 3.11 11.61
N HIS A 31 -25.95 2.29 11.71
CA HIS A 31 -26.85 1.99 10.59
C HIS A 31 -27.79 3.15 10.21
N GLU A 32 -27.93 4.17 11.05
CA GLU A 32 -28.60 5.43 10.69
C GLU A 32 -27.80 6.22 9.63
N ALA A 33 -26.49 5.98 9.51
CA ALA A 33 -25.68 6.64 8.49
C ALA A 33 -26.01 6.08 7.08
N PRO A 34 -26.09 6.93 6.05
CA PRO A 34 -26.32 6.47 4.68
C PRO A 34 -25.14 5.60 4.22
N THR A 35 -25.40 4.56 3.41
CA THR A 35 -24.34 3.68 2.88
C THR A 35 -23.23 4.47 2.18
N PHE A 36 -23.62 5.39 1.29
CA PHE A 36 -22.71 6.22 0.52
C PHE A 36 -22.53 7.58 1.19
N LEU A 37 -21.36 8.17 0.98
CA LEU A 37 -21.16 9.57 1.31
C LEU A 37 -22.10 10.47 0.51
N PRO A 38 -22.34 11.71 0.96
CA PRO A 38 -23.03 12.72 0.18
C PRO A 38 -22.46 12.84 -1.24
N GLN A 39 -23.31 13.14 -2.22
CA GLN A 39 -22.90 13.19 -3.63
C GLN A 39 -21.72 14.13 -3.87
N HIS A 40 -21.74 15.34 -3.30
CA HIS A 40 -20.66 16.32 -3.47
C HIS A 40 -19.30 15.80 -2.97
N GLU A 41 -19.30 15.04 -1.86
CA GLU A 41 -18.11 14.40 -1.32
C GLU A 41 -17.59 13.28 -2.23
N ASN A 42 -18.48 12.49 -2.84
CA ASN A 42 -18.09 11.48 -3.82
C ASN A 42 -17.49 12.13 -5.09
N GLU A 43 -18.07 13.23 -5.56
CA GLU A 43 -17.53 14.00 -6.68
C GLU A 43 -16.14 14.56 -6.37
N GLU A 44 -15.92 15.06 -5.14
CA GLU A 44 -14.60 15.46 -4.68
C GLU A 44 -13.59 14.30 -4.66
N SER A 45 -14.01 13.12 -4.16
CA SER A 45 -13.18 11.92 -4.21
C SER A 45 -12.80 11.56 -5.64
N ILE A 46 -13.75 11.58 -6.59
CA ILE A 46 -13.49 11.31 -8.01
C ILE A 46 -12.51 12.33 -8.60
N ARG A 47 -12.74 13.63 -8.38
CA ARG A 47 -11.83 14.70 -8.86
C ARG A 47 -10.43 14.53 -8.28
N GLY A 48 -10.32 14.24 -6.98
CA GLY A 48 -9.06 14.00 -6.31
C GLY A 48 -8.30 12.81 -6.87
N ILE A 49 -9.00 11.68 -7.12
CA ILE A 49 -8.41 10.47 -7.71
C ILE A 49 -7.85 10.79 -9.10
N LEU A 50 -8.65 11.42 -9.96
CA LEU A 50 -8.24 11.79 -11.32
C LEU A 50 -7.07 12.77 -11.31
N TYR A 51 -7.08 13.75 -10.39
CA TYR A 51 -5.99 14.70 -10.23
C TYR A 51 -4.68 13.99 -9.82
N VAL A 52 -4.72 13.10 -8.83
CA VAL A 52 -3.53 12.33 -8.41
C VAL A 52 -3.01 11.46 -9.54
N THR A 53 -3.89 10.71 -10.24
CA THR A 53 -3.49 9.91 -11.40
C THR A 53 -2.83 10.75 -12.48
N ALA A 54 -3.40 11.92 -12.80
CA ALA A 54 -2.85 12.85 -13.79
C ALA A 54 -1.47 13.38 -13.36
N VAL A 55 -1.32 13.82 -12.11
CA VAL A 55 -0.04 14.31 -11.57
C VAL A 55 1.03 13.22 -11.63
N ILE A 56 0.75 12.01 -11.17
CA ILE A 56 1.70 10.89 -11.23
C ILE A 56 2.06 10.57 -12.69
N THR A 57 1.08 10.58 -13.60
CA THR A 57 1.31 10.35 -15.03
C THR A 57 2.26 11.42 -15.61
N VAL A 58 1.99 12.69 -15.37
CA VAL A 58 2.82 13.81 -15.85
C VAL A 58 4.23 13.71 -15.29
N LEU A 59 4.39 13.50 -13.98
CA LEU A 59 5.70 13.33 -13.35
C LEU A 59 6.47 12.13 -13.91
N HIS A 60 5.79 11.00 -14.09
CA HIS A 60 6.41 9.79 -14.64
C HIS A 60 6.90 10.00 -16.07
N TYR A 61 6.02 10.48 -16.96
CA TYR A 61 6.32 10.58 -18.39
C TYR A 61 7.28 11.74 -18.70
N LEU A 62 7.07 12.93 -18.12
CA LEU A 62 7.85 14.11 -18.47
C LEU A 62 9.17 14.21 -17.74
N ILE A 63 9.28 13.66 -16.54
CA ILE A 63 10.49 13.83 -15.72
C ILE A 63 11.24 12.51 -15.68
N LEU A 64 10.67 11.49 -15.06
CA LEU A 64 11.42 10.28 -14.73
C LEU A 64 11.79 9.46 -15.97
N LEU A 65 10.84 9.21 -16.86
CA LEU A 65 11.09 8.41 -18.06
C LEU A 65 12.06 9.10 -19.00
N LEU A 66 11.90 10.42 -19.24
CA LEU A 66 12.82 11.17 -20.10
C LEU A 66 14.22 11.22 -19.52
N MET A 67 14.38 11.53 -18.23
CA MET A 67 15.69 11.54 -17.56
C MET A 67 16.39 10.18 -17.62
N ILE A 68 15.64 9.09 -17.44
CA ILE A 68 16.22 7.74 -17.48
C ILE A 68 16.57 7.35 -18.91
N LYS A 69 15.71 7.64 -19.89
CA LYS A 69 15.96 7.31 -21.29
C LYS A 69 17.20 8.02 -21.83
N THR A 70 17.39 9.30 -21.50
CA THR A 70 18.59 10.05 -21.92
C THR A 70 19.87 9.48 -21.30
N ASN A 71 19.81 9.05 -20.03
CA ASN A 71 20.94 8.38 -19.38
C ASN A 71 21.29 7.04 -20.05
N TYR A 72 20.30 6.20 -20.36
CA TYR A 72 20.52 4.93 -21.06
C TYR A 72 21.07 5.12 -22.48
N GLN A 73 20.57 6.12 -23.22
CA GLN A 73 21.06 6.43 -24.56
C GLN A 73 22.52 6.89 -24.56
N ARG A 74 22.93 7.66 -23.55
CA ARG A 74 24.32 8.11 -23.40
C ARG A 74 25.29 6.95 -23.14
N ASP A 75 24.85 5.95 -22.38
CA ASP A 75 25.65 4.75 -22.09
C ASP A 75 25.69 3.80 -23.30
N GLY A 76 24.58 3.66 -24.02
CA GLY A 76 24.45 2.82 -25.21
C GLY A 76 25.26 3.32 -26.41
N SER A 77 25.39 4.64 -26.60
CA SER A 77 26.19 5.23 -27.69
C SER A 77 27.67 4.85 -27.67
N LYS A 78 28.18 4.28 -26.57
CA LYS A 78 29.57 3.81 -26.47
C LYS A 78 29.74 2.35 -26.86
N ALA A 79 28.65 1.58 -27.01
CA ALA A 79 28.68 0.20 -27.45
C ALA A 79 28.61 0.15 -28.99
N THR A 80 29.64 -0.44 -29.60
CA THR A 80 29.91 -0.55 -31.04
C THR A 80 28.72 -1.02 -31.89
N ALA A 81 28.60 -0.43 -33.10
CA ALA A 81 27.62 -0.79 -34.13
C ALA A 81 27.75 -2.26 -34.55
N SER A 82 26.87 -3.12 -34.04
CA SER A 82 26.71 -4.50 -34.48
C SER A 82 25.30 -4.72 -35.02
N SER A 83 25.14 -5.77 -35.82
CA SER A 83 23.91 -6.13 -36.54
C SER A 83 22.69 -6.51 -35.67
N ASP A 84 22.77 -6.37 -34.33
CA ASP A 84 21.64 -6.63 -33.40
C ASP A 84 21.12 -5.34 -32.72
N GLU A 85 21.35 -4.18 -33.34
CA GLU A 85 21.03 -2.85 -32.80
C GLU A 85 19.54 -2.69 -32.39
N THR A 86 18.60 -3.27 -33.13
CA THR A 86 17.17 -3.16 -32.83
C THR A 86 16.79 -3.86 -31.53
N LYS A 87 17.25 -5.09 -31.31
CA LYS A 87 16.94 -5.84 -30.09
C LYS A 87 17.57 -5.20 -28.87
N GLU A 88 18.77 -4.66 -29.01
CA GLU A 88 19.44 -3.96 -27.92
C GLU A 88 18.71 -2.65 -27.57
N LYS A 89 18.22 -1.89 -28.57
CA LYS A 89 17.36 -0.71 -28.34
C LYS A 89 16.06 -1.06 -27.61
N GLU A 90 15.39 -2.14 -28.00
CA GLU A 90 14.17 -2.61 -27.33
C GLU A 90 14.43 -2.98 -25.87
N LYS A 91 15.51 -3.72 -25.62
CA LYS A 91 15.94 -4.12 -24.27
C LYS A 91 16.27 -2.91 -23.40
N GLN A 92 16.97 -1.92 -23.94
CA GLN A 92 17.28 -0.66 -23.24
C GLN A 92 16.02 0.15 -22.95
N SER A 93 15.10 0.22 -23.91
CA SER A 93 13.79 0.87 -23.73
C SER A 93 13.01 0.22 -22.58
N LEU A 94 12.92 -1.12 -22.56
CA LEU A 94 12.26 -1.87 -21.49
C LEU A 94 12.93 -1.64 -20.14
N ALA A 95 14.27 -1.61 -20.09
CA ALA A 95 15.01 -1.31 -18.86
C ALA A 95 14.71 0.09 -18.33
N ALA A 96 14.63 1.09 -19.22
CA ALA A 96 14.26 2.46 -18.86
C ALA A 96 12.83 2.56 -18.31
N TRP A 97 11.87 1.83 -18.91
CA TRP A 97 10.50 1.72 -18.40
C TRP A 97 10.45 1.11 -17.01
N LYS A 98 11.16 -0.01 -16.78
CA LYS A 98 11.22 -0.65 -15.47
C LYS A 98 11.84 0.27 -14.42
N ALA A 99 12.93 0.96 -14.74
CA ALA A 99 13.61 1.86 -13.82
C ALA A 99 12.75 3.08 -13.47
N SER A 100 12.10 3.71 -14.44
CA SER A 100 11.21 4.86 -14.21
C SER A 100 9.97 4.47 -13.41
N TYR A 101 9.39 3.30 -13.69
CA TYR A 101 8.27 2.76 -12.93
C TYR A 101 8.65 2.53 -11.47
N GLN A 102 9.77 1.84 -11.20
CA GLN A 102 10.26 1.61 -9.83
C GLN A 102 10.59 2.91 -9.10
N SER A 103 11.13 3.91 -9.81
CA SER A 103 11.41 5.24 -9.23
C SER A 103 10.13 5.99 -8.85
N THR A 104 9.08 5.86 -9.66
CA THR A 104 7.77 6.44 -9.37
C THR A 104 7.15 5.77 -8.14
N ASN A 105 7.16 4.44 -8.09
CA ASN A 105 6.69 3.67 -6.94
C ASN A 105 7.45 4.04 -5.67
N LEU A 106 8.79 4.20 -5.75
CA LEU A 106 9.61 4.65 -4.63
C LEU A 106 9.14 6.01 -4.09
N LEU A 107 8.95 7.00 -4.97
CA LEU A 107 8.55 8.36 -4.56
C LEU A 107 7.15 8.37 -3.94
N VAL A 108 6.19 7.70 -4.56
CA VAL A 108 4.81 7.63 -4.04
C VAL A 108 4.78 6.90 -2.70
N ASN A 109 5.40 5.73 -2.59
CA ASN A 109 5.41 4.95 -1.36
C ASN A 109 6.19 5.62 -0.23
N LEU A 110 7.28 6.33 -0.54
CA LEU A 110 7.99 7.14 0.44
C LEU A 110 7.10 8.28 0.97
N THR A 111 6.41 8.98 0.07
CA THR A 111 5.52 10.10 0.44
C THR A 111 4.36 9.61 1.32
N LEU A 112 3.67 8.56 0.89
CA LEU A 112 2.59 7.93 1.66
C LEU A 112 3.10 7.37 2.99
N GLY A 113 4.27 6.71 2.98
CA GLY A 113 4.93 6.20 4.18
C GLY A 113 5.21 7.28 5.23
N CYS A 114 5.85 8.38 4.81
CA CYS A 114 6.12 9.51 5.68
C CYS A 114 4.84 10.17 6.20
N LEU A 115 3.85 10.35 5.33
CA LEU A 115 2.55 10.93 5.71
C LEU A 115 1.81 10.05 6.71
N GLY A 116 1.77 8.72 6.48
CA GLY A 116 1.16 7.76 7.39
C GLY A 116 1.80 7.78 8.77
N ILE A 117 3.13 7.76 8.84
CA ILE A 117 3.87 7.86 10.09
C ILE A 117 3.55 9.17 10.82
N TYR A 118 3.53 10.30 10.09
CA TYR A 118 3.17 11.59 10.67
C TYR A 118 1.75 11.58 11.26
N TYR A 119 0.75 11.04 10.56
CA TYR A 119 -0.63 10.99 11.05
C TYR A 119 -0.82 10.03 12.24
N GLU A 120 -0.13 8.90 12.26
CA GLU A 120 -0.16 7.97 13.39
C GLU A 120 0.52 8.56 14.64
N LEU A 121 1.64 9.28 14.47
CA LEU A 121 2.37 9.89 15.60
C LEU A 121 1.72 11.19 16.10
N SER A 122 1.11 11.99 15.22
CA SER A 122 0.52 13.28 15.58
C SER A 122 -0.81 13.19 16.34
N SER A 123 -1.27 11.98 16.68
CA SER A 123 -2.46 11.74 17.52
C SER A 123 -3.74 12.40 17.01
N GLN A 124 -3.89 12.60 15.69
CA GLN A 124 -5.13 13.19 15.13
C GLN A 124 -6.38 12.30 15.32
N HIS A 125 -6.22 11.10 15.88
CA HIS A 125 -7.30 10.15 16.19
C HIS A 125 -7.40 9.85 17.69
N THR A 126 -7.60 10.88 18.51
CA THR A 126 -7.70 10.71 19.97
C THR A 126 -8.90 9.89 20.39
N ASP A 127 -10.01 9.92 19.64
CA ASP A 127 -11.17 9.08 19.93
C ASP A 127 -11.11 7.73 19.18
N ARG A 128 -10.91 6.67 19.95
CA ARG A 128 -10.85 5.29 19.46
C ARG A 128 -12.18 4.54 19.62
N SER A 129 -13.29 5.26 19.83
CA SER A 129 -14.63 4.66 19.85
C SER A 129 -14.92 3.88 18.58
N ILE A 130 -15.69 2.80 18.70
CA ILE A 130 -16.07 1.95 17.55
C ILE A 130 -16.76 2.78 16.46
N THR A 131 -17.62 3.73 16.85
CA THR A 131 -18.25 4.67 15.91
C THR A 131 -17.22 5.44 15.12
N ASN A 132 -16.25 6.10 15.77
CA ASN A 132 -15.24 6.88 15.06
C ASN A 132 -14.28 6.01 14.23
N LYS A 133 -14.03 4.76 14.63
CA LYS A 133 -13.29 3.81 13.79
C LYS A 133 -14.01 3.47 12.49
N ILE A 134 -15.34 3.38 12.49
CA ILE A 134 -16.15 2.97 11.34
C ILE A 134 -16.53 4.16 10.45
N ILE A 135 -17.13 5.21 11.02
CA ILE A 135 -17.69 6.35 10.27
C ILE A 135 -16.88 7.65 10.38
N GLY A 136 -16.01 7.75 11.40
CA GLY A 136 -15.32 8.99 11.73
C GLY A 136 -14.24 9.40 10.71
N TYR A 137 -13.56 10.51 11.04
CA TYR A 137 -12.38 11.01 10.34
C TYR A 137 -12.56 11.26 8.83
N PRO A 138 -13.58 12.02 8.40
CA PRO A 138 -13.84 12.28 6.98
C PRO A 138 -12.66 12.96 6.28
N THR A 139 -11.92 13.83 6.99
CA THR A 139 -10.77 14.55 6.45
C THR A 139 -9.61 13.63 6.05
N ILE A 140 -9.53 12.42 6.59
CA ILE A 140 -8.39 11.49 6.38
C ILE A 140 -8.63 10.57 5.17
N ARG A 141 -9.78 10.73 4.52
CA ARG A 141 -10.14 10.11 3.25
C ARG A 141 -9.09 10.27 2.15
N TYR A 142 -8.27 11.33 2.18
CA TYR A 142 -7.27 11.57 1.13
C TYR A 142 -6.27 10.41 0.98
N PHE A 143 -5.99 9.62 2.03
CA PHE A 143 -5.12 8.44 1.88
C PHE A 143 -5.70 7.44 0.88
N ALA A 144 -7.01 7.19 0.95
CA ALA A 144 -7.71 6.32 0.01
C ALA A 144 -7.75 6.92 -1.41
N ILE A 145 -8.00 8.24 -1.52
CA ILE A 145 -8.01 8.97 -2.80
C ILE A 145 -6.63 8.87 -3.49
N ILE A 146 -5.55 9.15 -2.75
CA ILE A 146 -4.19 9.07 -3.29
C ILE A 146 -3.87 7.63 -3.69
N GLN A 147 -4.25 6.66 -2.85
CA GLN A 147 -3.98 5.26 -3.13
C GLN A 147 -4.70 4.78 -4.40
N ILE A 148 -6.00 5.05 -4.56
CA ILE A 148 -6.72 4.71 -5.80
C ILE A 148 -6.10 5.43 -7.00
N GLY A 149 -5.79 6.72 -6.87
CA GLY A 149 -5.18 7.50 -7.93
C GLY A 149 -3.84 6.93 -8.40
N TYR A 150 -3.01 6.48 -7.45
CA TYR A 150 -1.78 5.75 -7.72
C TYR A 150 -2.04 4.40 -8.39
N GLN A 151 -2.99 3.59 -7.91
CA GLN A 151 -3.29 2.29 -8.51
C GLN A 151 -3.81 2.41 -9.96
N LEU A 152 -4.62 3.43 -10.25
CA LEU A 152 -5.10 3.71 -11.61
C LEU A 152 -3.98 4.06 -12.58
N TRP A 153 -2.86 4.63 -12.09
CA TRP A 153 -1.66 4.82 -12.89
C TRP A 153 -0.81 3.54 -12.96
N ALA A 154 -0.58 2.91 -11.81
CA ALA A 154 0.37 1.81 -11.66
C ALA A 154 -0.07 0.56 -12.45
N LEU A 155 -1.36 0.23 -12.42
CA LEU A 155 -1.91 -0.96 -13.04
C LEU A 155 -1.76 -0.98 -14.58
N PRO A 156 -2.21 0.04 -15.35
CA PRO A 156 -2.04 0.02 -16.80
C PRO A 156 -0.57 0.10 -17.23
N VAL A 157 0.27 0.89 -16.55
CA VAL A 157 1.70 0.96 -16.87
C VAL A 157 2.40 -0.37 -16.53
N GLY A 158 2.05 -0.96 -15.39
CA GLY A 158 2.53 -2.24 -14.92
C GLY A 158 2.25 -3.38 -15.91
N ILE A 159 1.02 -3.46 -16.41
CA ILE A 159 0.60 -4.47 -17.40
C ILE A 159 1.22 -4.21 -18.77
N LEU A 160 1.10 -2.99 -19.29
CA LEU A 160 1.41 -2.71 -20.70
C LEU A 160 2.89 -2.44 -20.98
N LYS A 161 3.65 -1.95 -19.98
CA LYS A 161 5.05 -1.49 -20.19
C LYS A 161 6.08 -2.25 -19.37
N VAL A 162 5.71 -2.74 -18.18
CA VAL A 162 6.66 -3.34 -17.24
C VAL A 162 6.58 -4.87 -17.25
N GLY A 163 5.39 -5.43 -17.45
CA GLY A 163 5.11 -6.86 -17.34
C GLY A 163 5.05 -7.32 -15.89
N GLU A 164 4.17 -6.69 -15.09
CA GLU A 164 3.99 -7.06 -13.68
C GLU A 164 3.50 -8.50 -13.48
N THR A 165 3.87 -9.09 -12.34
CA THR A 165 3.47 -10.45 -12.01
C THR A 165 1.97 -10.52 -11.69
N PRO A 166 1.29 -11.65 -11.98
CA PRO A 166 -0.14 -11.80 -11.67
C PRO A 166 -0.49 -11.52 -10.20
N SER A 167 0.39 -11.89 -9.26
CA SER A 167 0.19 -11.61 -7.84
C SER A 167 0.16 -10.11 -7.52
N MET A 168 0.93 -9.29 -8.23
CA MET A 168 0.94 -7.84 -8.07
C MET A 168 -0.31 -7.21 -8.69
N ILE A 169 -0.76 -7.71 -9.84
CA ILE A 169 -2.03 -7.29 -10.44
C ILE A 169 -3.21 -7.53 -9.48
N VAL A 170 -3.29 -8.73 -8.89
CA VAL A 170 -4.30 -9.06 -7.87
C VAL A 170 -4.17 -8.13 -6.65
N HIS A 171 -2.95 -7.84 -6.21
CA HIS A 171 -2.69 -6.89 -5.13
C HIS A 171 -3.23 -5.49 -5.47
N HIS A 172 -2.92 -4.94 -6.64
CA HIS A 172 -3.38 -3.61 -7.07
C HIS A 172 -4.91 -3.52 -7.10
N LEU A 173 -5.57 -4.53 -7.67
CA LEU A 173 -7.03 -4.60 -7.71
C LEU A 173 -7.64 -4.69 -6.30
N ALA A 174 -7.10 -5.54 -5.44
CA ALA A 174 -7.59 -5.67 -4.07
C ALA A 174 -7.37 -4.38 -3.25
N VAL A 175 -6.25 -3.67 -3.45
CA VAL A 175 -6.01 -2.35 -2.85
C VAL A 175 -7.04 -1.33 -3.31
N MET A 176 -7.37 -1.28 -4.61
CA MET A 176 -8.41 -0.40 -5.14
C MET A 176 -9.78 -0.69 -4.52
N CYS A 177 -10.14 -1.97 -4.38
CA CYS A 177 -11.41 -2.38 -3.76
C CYS A 177 -11.49 -1.90 -2.30
N VAL A 178 -10.43 -2.11 -1.51
CA VAL A 178 -10.45 -1.67 -0.10
C VAL A 178 -10.44 -0.15 0.04
N ALA A 179 -9.62 0.54 -0.76
CA ALA A 179 -9.57 2.00 -0.73
C ALA A 179 -10.88 2.63 -1.22
N GLY A 180 -11.59 1.98 -2.14
CA GLY A 180 -12.91 2.43 -2.63
C GLY A 180 -13.92 2.58 -1.50
N VAL A 181 -13.93 1.66 -0.53
CA VAL A 181 -14.83 1.74 0.62
C VAL A 181 -14.51 2.98 1.48
N SER A 182 -13.23 3.22 1.76
CA SER A 182 -12.78 4.41 2.48
C SER A 182 -13.04 5.72 1.74
N ALA A 183 -13.02 5.69 0.40
CA ALA A 183 -13.21 6.86 -0.44
C ALA A 183 -14.68 7.24 -0.67
N PHE A 184 -15.61 6.27 -0.66
CA PHE A 184 -16.98 6.51 -1.15
C PHE A 184 -18.11 6.14 -0.17
N LEU A 185 -17.84 5.35 0.88
CA LEU A 185 -18.87 4.94 1.85
C LEU A 185 -18.78 5.71 3.15
N SER A 186 -19.91 5.94 3.82
CA SER A 186 -19.93 6.60 5.12
C SER A 186 -19.18 5.76 6.16
N CYS A 187 -19.42 4.44 6.15
CA CYS A 187 -18.67 3.44 6.93
C CYS A 187 -17.32 3.08 6.27
N GLY A 188 -16.50 4.10 6.02
CA GLY A 188 -15.25 3.98 5.27
C GLY A 188 -14.05 3.43 6.05
N PHE A 189 -14.18 3.17 7.35
CA PHE A 189 -13.07 2.69 8.19
C PHE A 189 -11.83 3.61 8.16
N ARG A 190 -12.04 4.93 8.07
CA ARG A 190 -10.99 5.92 7.77
C ARG A 190 -9.91 6.01 8.84
N TYR A 191 -10.26 5.68 10.08
CA TYR A 191 -9.32 5.56 11.19
C TYR A 191 -8.09 4.69 10.86
N PHE A 192 -8.28 3.62 10.08
CA PHE A 192 -7.20 2.68 9.76
C PHE A 192 -6.38 3.09 8.52
N THR A 193 -6.82 4.09 7.78
CA THR A 193 -6.23 4.43 6.46
C THR A 193 -4.81 5.01 6.53
N PRO A 194 -4.41 5.81 7.53
CA PRO A 194 -3.01 6.25 7.64
C PRO A 194 -2.05 5.08 7.83
N PHE A 195 -2.45 4.08 8.62
CA PHE A 195 -1.68 2.85 8.76
C PHE A 195 -1.68 2.01 7.47
N PHE A 196 -2.87 1.68 6.93
CA PHE A 196 -3.02 0.77 5.79
C PHE A 196 -2.58 1.32 4.44
N TYR A 197 -2.64 2.62 4.21
CA TYR A 197 -2.24 3.24 2.94
C TYR A 197 -1.02 4.14 3.09
N GLY A 198 -0.54 4.35 4.31
CA GLY A 198 0.66 5.12 4.60
C GLY A 198 1.75 4.26 5.22
N VAL A 199 1.65 3.97 6.52
CA VAL A 199 2.74 3.32 7.30
C VAL A 199 3.26 2.04 6.64
N ILE A 200 2.37 1.19 6.10
CA ILE A 200 2.82 -0.06 5.46
C ILE A 200 3.70 0.15 4.22
N GLU A 201 3.60 1.30 3.56
CA GLU A 201 4.37 1.62 2.36
C GLU A 201 5.82 1.97 2.67
N ILE A 202 6.19 2.24 3.92
CA ILE A 202 7.58 2.51 4.29
C ILE A 202 8.48 1.29 4.00
N SER A 203 7.95 0.08 4.12
CA SER A 203 8.67 -1.16 3.80
C SER A 203 8.89 -1.35 2.29
N SER A 204 8.13 -0.65 1.44
CA SER A 204 8.28 -0.65 -0.01
C SER A 204 9.50 0.19 -0.47
N VAL A 205 10.00 1.11 0.36
CA VAL A 205 11.18 1.94 0.07
C VAL A 205 12.45 1.10 -0.11
N PRO A 206 12.90 0.29 0.88
CA PRO A 206 14.07 -0.56 0.69
C PRO A 206 13.86 -1.65 -0.37
N LEU A 207 12.61 -2.08 -0.61
CA LEU A 207 12.27 -2.98 -1.72
C LEU A 207 12.60 -2.36 -3.08
N SER A 208 12.19 -1.11 -3.32
CA SER A 208 12.49 -0.40 -4.57
C SER A 208 13.99 -0.23 -4.79
N VAL A 209 14.75 0.08 -3.73
CA VAL A 209 16.23 0.15 -3.80
C VAL A 209 16.82 -1.22 -4.12
N MET A 210 16.37 -2.28 -3.45
CA MET A 210 16.80 -3.66 -3.73
C MET A 210 16.51 -4.05 -5.18
N ASN A 211 15.34 -3.68 -5.71
CA ASN A 211 14.97 -3.94 -7.10
C ASN A 211 15.87 -3.16 -8.07
N ALA A 212 16.26 -1.92 -7.75
CA ALA A 212 17.20 -1.16 -8.56
C ALA A 212 18.56 -1.88 -8.68
N PHE A 213 19.07 -2.46 -7.60
CA PHE A 213 20.26 -3.33 -7.65
C PHE A 213 20.04 -4.57 -8.52
N LYS A 214 18.90 -5.27 -8.38
CA LYS A 214 18.61 -6.48 -9.17
C LYS A 214 18.53 -6.22 -10.66
N HIS A 215 18.05 -5.05 -11.08
CA HIS A 215 18.02 -4.66 -12.49
C HIS A 215 19.38 -4.18 -13.02
N ASN A 216 20.35 -3.91 -12.14
CA ASN A 216 21.69 -3.42 -12.50
C ASN A 216 22.78 -4.33 -11.89
N PRO A 217 23.08 -5.51 -12.47
CA PRO A 217 24.04 -6.47 -11.91
C PRO A 217 25.42 -5.87 -11.61
N ARG A 218 25.88 -4.92 -12.43
CA ARG A 218 27.14 -4.18 -12.20
C ARG A 218 27.18 -3.47 -10.84
N TRP A 219 26.03 -3.00 -10.33
CA TRP A 219 25.96 -2.37 -9.01
C TRP A 219 26.08 -3.38 -7.88
N ILE A 220 25.59 -4.60 -8.07
CA ILE A 220 25.75 -5.70 -7.11
C ILE A 220 27.23 -6.12 -7.06
N GLU A 221 27.88 -6.24 -8.22
CA GLU A 221 29.31 -6.57 -8.32
C GLU A 221 30.19 -5.49 -7.68
N ARG A 222 29.86 -4.21 -7.93
CA ARG A 222 30.63 -3.06 -7.42
C ARG A 222 30.35 -2.77 -5.93
N TYR A 223 29.13 -2.97 -5.45
CA TYR A 223 28.71 -2.65 -4.09
C TYR A 223 27.99 -3.83 -3.40
N PRO A 224 28.65 -4.99 -3.25
CA PRO A 224 28.01 -6.20 -2.73
C PRO A 224 27.53 -6.03 -1.28
N SER A 225 28.29 -5.32 -0.45
CA SER A 225 27.93 -5.04 0.95
C SER A 225 26.68 -4.16 1.05
N VAL A 226 26.57 -3.13 0.20
CA VAL A 226 25.39 -2.25 0.15
C VAL A 226 24.15 -3.03 -0.27
N TYR A 227 24.26 -3.87 -1.30
CA TYR A 227 23.15 -4.73 -1.73
C TYR A 227 22.71 -5.68 -0.61
N SER A 228 23.66 -6.32 0.08
CA SER A 228 23.37 -7.20 1.22
C SER A 228 22.63 -6.45 2.34
N ASN A 229 23.10 -5.26 2.71
CA ASN A 229 22.48 -4.43 3.74
C ASN A 229 21.08 -3.97 3.34
N VAL A 230 20.87 -3.53 2.09
CA VAL A 230 19.55 -3.13 1.59
C VAL A 230 18.58 -4.33 1.60
N ARG A 231 19.04 -5.51 1.19
CA ARG A 231 18.23 -6.74 1.23
C ARG A 231 17.83 -7.10 2.67
N LEU A 232 18.76 -7.01 3.62
CA LEU A 232 18.49 -7.23 5.04
C LEU A 232 17.50 -6.19 5.57
N LEU A 233 17.72 -4.91 5.29
CA LEU A 233 16.85 -3.80 5.68
C LEU A 233 15.43 -4.00 5.14
N PHE A 234 15.28 -4.38 3.88
CA PHE A 234 13.98 -4.75 3.30
C PHE A 234 13.32 -5.89 4.08
N GLY A 235 14.05 -6.98 4.34
CA GLY A 235 13.51 -8.13 5.07
C GLY A 235 13.01 -7.75 6.47
N VAL A 236 13.82 -7.01 7.23
CA VAL A 236 13.49 -6.57 8.59
C VAL A 236 12.30 -5.60 8.58
N THR A 237 12.33 -4.56 7.75
CA THR A 237 11.25 -3.56 7.68
C THR A 237 9.93 -4.18 7.22
N PHE A 238 9.97 -5.10 6.25
CA PHE A 238 8.78 -5.83 5.82
C PHE A 238 8.18 -6.65 6.96
N LEU A 239 9.00 -7.45 7.67
CA LEU A 239 8.50 -8.30 8.75
C LEU A 239 7.94 -7.47 9.91
N ILE A 240 8.62 -6.41 10.33
CA ILE A 240 8.14 -5.54 11.41
C ILE A 240 6.82 -4.88 11.01
N VAL A 241 6.79 -4.19 9.87
CA VAL A 241 5.65 -3.34 9.53
C VAL A 241 4.47 -4.16 9.01
N ARG A 242 4.72 -5.09 8.08
CA ARG A 242 3.66 -5.82 7.35
C ARG A 242 3.27 -7.16 7.98
N VAL A 243 3.97 -7.61 9.03
CA VAL A 243 3.58 -8.79 9.80
C VAL A 243 3.31 -8.41 11.25
N VAL A 244 4.31 -7.91 11.97
CA VAL A 244 4.18 -7.66 13.43
C VAL A 244 3.19 -6.54 13.73
N LEU A 245 3.33 -5.37 13.10
CA LEU A 245 2.41 -4.25 13.31
C LEU A 245 1.08 -4.44 12.58
N TRP A 246 1.11 -5.00 11.37
CA TRP A 246 -0.10 -5.25 10.57
C TRP A 246 -1.11 -6.15 11.28
N THR A 247 -0.67 -7.27 11.84
CA THR A 247 -1.58 -8.31 12.38
C THR A 247 -2.58 -7.77 13.41
N PRO A 248 -2.18 -7.07 14.48
CA PRO A 248 -3.14 -6.55 15.46
C PRO A 248 -4.05 -5.46 14.88
N PHE A 249 -3.52 -4.55 14.04
CA PHE A 249 -4.32 -3.52 13.37
C PHE A 249 -5.37 -4.13 12.45
N TYR A 250 -4.96 -5.13 11.67
CA TYR A 250 -5.83 -5.85 10.76
C TYR A 250 -6.90 -6.65 11.52
N TRP A 251 -6.54 -7.26 12.66
CA TRP A 251 -7.48 -8.01 13.48
C TRP A 251 -8.60 -7.13 14.06
N ASP A 252 -8.25 -5.95 14.58
CA ASP A 252 -9.21 -4.96 15.05
C ASP A 252 -10.14 -4.51 13.91
N PHE A 253 -9.55 -4.12 12.78
CA PHE A 253 -10.26 -3.72 11.58
C PHE A 253 -11.24 -4.79 11.05
N ILE A 254 -10.76 -6.02 10.82
CA ILE A 254 -11.57 -7.08 10.21
C ILE A 254 -12.72 -7.50 11.12
N THR A 255 -12.51 -7.45 12.45
CA THR A 255 -13.56 -7.77 13.41
C THR A 255 -14.70 -6.75 13.31
N LEU A 256 -14.38 -5.45 13.30
CA LEU A 256 -15.37 -4.38 13.14
C LEU A 256 -16.09 -4.46 11.78
N ALA A 257 -15.34 -4.71 10.70
CA ALA A 257 -15.90 -4.85 9.37
C ALA A 257 -16.85 -6.06 9.24
N MET A 258 -16.53 -7.17 9.91
CA MET A 258 -17.40 -8.36 9.97
C MET A 258 -18.63 -8.14 10.85
N MET A 259 -18.52 -7.42 11.96
CA MET A 259 -19.68 -7.03 12.78
C MET A 259 -20.64 -6.13 12.01
N LEU A 260 -20.11 -5.14 11.28
CA LEU A 260 -20.93 -4.26 10.44
C LEU A 260 -21.59 -5.03 9.30
N LEU A 261 -20.86 -5.93 8.64
CA LEU A 261 -21.40 -6.80 7.58
C LEU A 261 -22.58 -7.66 8.09
N ARG A 262 -22.44 -8.26 9.28
CA ARG A 262 -23.47 -9.14 9.85
C ARG A 262 -24.71 -8.39 10.35
N SER A 263 -24.51 -7.20 10.92
CA SER A 263 -25.59 -6.40 11.50
C SER A 263 -26.34 -5.52 10.50
N SER A 264 -25.73 -5.20 9.36
CA SER A 264 -26.40 -4.41 8.31
C SER A 264 -27.64 -5.14 7.81
N GLU A 265 -28.73 -4.43 7.55
CA GLU A 265 -29.92 -4.98 6.88
C GLU A 265 -29.91 -4.68 5.38
N ALA A 266 -29.33 -3.54 4.98
CA ALA A 266 -29.24 -3.11 3.59
C ALA A 266 -28.41 -4.08 2.73
N GLY A 267 -29.04 -4.66 1.69
CA GLY A 267 -28.40 -5.63 0.80
C GLY A 267 -27.19 -5.08 0.04
N SER A 268 -27.25 -3.83 -0.42
CA SER A 268 -26.13 -3.15 -1.09
C SER A 268 -24.91 -3.02 -0.17
N THR A 269 -25.11 -2.57 1.07
CA THR A 269 -24.06 -2.47 2.09
C THR A 269 -23.43 -3.84 2.36
N LYS A 270 -24.24 -4.91 2.48
CA LYS A 270 -23.72 -6.27 2.68
C LYS A 270 -22.80 -6.72 1.55
N VAL A 271 -23.22 -6.53 0.30
CA VAL A 271 -22.42 -6.93 -0.86
C VAL A 271 -21.10 -6.18 -0.91
N ILE A 272 -21.13 -4.85 -0.71
CA ILE A 272 -19.93 -4.02 -0.72
C ILE A 272 -18.98 -4.43 0.41
N LEU A 273 -19.47 -4.59 1.63
CA LEU A 273 -18.66 -5.02 2.77
C LEU A 273 -18.15 -6.46 2.64
N ALA A 274 -18.89 -7.35 1.97
CA ALA A 274 -18.40 -8.71 1.69
C ALA A 274 -17.21 -8.68 0.71
N LEU A 275 -17.30 -7.90 -0.37
CA LEU A 275 -16.20 -7.71 -1.33
C LEU A 275 -14.99 -7.02 -0.68
N PHE A 276 -15.25 -6.05 0.20
CA PHE A 276 -14.24 -5.37 1.01
C PHE A 276 -13.46 -6.35 1.88
N ASN A 277 -14.16 -7.15 2.69
CA ASN A 277 -13.57 -8.16 3.57
C ASN A 277 -12.82 -9.23 2.77
N LEU A 278 -13.38 -9.69 1.65
CA LEU A 278 -12.69 -10.64 0.78
C LEU A 278 -11.38 -10.06 0.25
N SER A 279 -11.40 -8.83 -0.25
CA SER A 279 -10.22 -8.14 -0.77
C SER A 279 -9.15 -7.94 0.31
N SER A 280 -9.56 -7.57 1.53
CA SER A 280 -8.64 -7.36 2.65
C SER A 280 -7.99 -8.67 3.13
N ILE A 281 -8.75 -9.79 3.10
CA ILE A 281 -8.22 -11.13 3.39
C ILE A 281 -7.19 -11.53 2.33
N VAL A 282 -7.50 -11.34 1.04
CA VAL A 282 -6.56 -11.61 -0.06
C VAL A 282 -5.26 -10.83 0.12
N LEU A 283 -5.35 -9.54 0.45
CA LEU A 283 -4.17 -8.71 0.73
C LEU A 283 -3.35 -9.27 1.90
N THR A 284 -4.01 -9.62 3.01
CA THR A 284 -3.33 -10.18 4.19
C THR A 284 -2.62 -11.50 3.88
N MET A 285 -3.26 -12.39 3.12
CA MET A 285 -2.65 -13.65 2.70
C MET A 285 -1.43 -13.44 1.80
N LEU A 286 -1.48 -12.44 0.89
CA LEU A 286 -0.31 -12.07 0.08
C LEU A 286 0.85 -11.55 0.94
N GLN A 287 0.58 -10.75 1.99
CA GLN A 287 1.62 -10.30 2.92
C GLN A 287 2.32 -11.48 3.58
N TYR A 288 1.57 -12.45 4.11
CA TYR A 288 2.14 -13.63 4.76
C TYR A 288 2.86 -14.56 3.77
N PHE A 289 2.34 -14.69 2.55
CA PHE A 289 3.03 -15.40 1.49
C PHE A 289 4.40 -14.78 1.18
N TRP A 290 4.48 -13.45 1.03
CA TRP A 290 5.76 -12.78 0.80
C TRP A 290 6.68 -12.82 2.03
N ALA A 291 6.13 -12.70 3.25
CA ALA A 291 6.89 -12.88 4.48
C ALA A 291 7.57 -14.25 4.53
N SER A 292 6.86 -15.32 4.19
CA SER A 292 7.43 -16.68 4.13
C SER A 292 8.61 -16.79 3.17
N LYS A 293 8.53 -16.10 2.01
CA LYS A 293 9.63 -16.05 1.03
C LYS A 293 10.82 -15.27 1.56
N ILE A 294 10.59 -14.16 2.26
CA ILE A 294 11.65 -13.35 2.88
C ILE A 294 12.37 -14.15 3.96
N VAL A 295 11.63 -14.78 4.88
CA VAL A 295 12.20 -15.63 5.94
C VAL A 295 13.00 -16.78 5.33
N SER A 296 12.45 -17.49 4.35
CA SER A 296 13.17 -18.55 3.63
C SER A 296 14.46 -18.04 2.99
N ALA A 297 14.43 -16.86 2.36
CA ALA A 297 15.60 -16.25 1.75
C ALA A 297 16.66 -15.80 2.79
N MET A 298 16.26 -15.43 4.01
CA MET A 298 17.16 -15.06 5.09
C MET A 298 17.79 -16.29 5.76
N VAL A 299 17.00 -17.34 6.06
CA VAL A 299 17.48 -18.55 6.73
C VAL A 299 18.34 -19.42 5.81
N LYS A 300 17.96 -19.57 4.53
CA LYS A 300 18.64 -20.50 3.60
C LYS A 300 19.79 -19.85 2.80
N GLY A 301 20.11 -18.58 3.04
CA GLY A 301 21.20 -17.87 2.34
C GLY A 301 20.86 -17.41 0.91
N GLY A 302 19.58 -17.35 0.53
CA GLY A 302 19.13 -17.07 -0.84
C GLY A 302 19.21 -18.28 -1.77
N PRO A 303 18.73 -18.19 -3.02
CA PRO A 303 18.78 -19.30 -3.95
C PRO A 303 20.24 -19.69 -4.17
N LYS A 304 20.63 -20.90 -3.75
CA LYS A 304 21.88 -21.51 -4.22
C LYS A 304 21.76 -21.53 -5.74
N LYS A 305 22.57 -20.74 -6.45
CA LYS A 305 22.75 -20.92 -7.89
C LYS A 305 23.16 -22.38 -8.03
N ASN A 306 22.28 -23.22 -8.57
CA ASN A 306 22.69 -24.53 -9.04
C ASN A 306 23.80 -24.23 -10.04
N ALA A 307 25.05 -24.45 -9.65
CA ALA A 307 26.17 -24.40 -10.55
C ALA A 307 25.77 -25.33 -11.69
N LYS A 308 25.58 -24.76 -12.88
CA LYS A 308 25.47 -25.58 -14.09
C LYS A 308 26.70 -26.47 -14.05
N LYS A 309 26.50 -27.78 -13.85
CA LYS A 309 27.51 -28.77 -14.17
C LYS A 309 27.86 -28.50 -15.62
N GLY A 310 29.10 -28.04 -15.85
CA GLY A 310 29.66 -28.04 -17.18
C GLY A 310 29.81 -29.50 -17.57
N ASP A 311 29.02 -29.89 -18.55
CA ASP A 311 29.38 -30.98 -19.47
C ASP A 311 30.01 -30.30 -20.70
#